data_AF-E4TUL1-F1
#
_entry.id   AF-E4TUL1-F1
#
_cell.length_a   1.000
_cell.length_b   1.000
_cell.length_c   1.000
_cell.angle_alpha   90.00
_cell.angle_beta   90.00
_cell.angle_gamma   90.00
#
_symmetry.space_group_name_H-M   'P 1'
#
loop_
_entity.id
_entity.type
_entity.pdbx_description
1 polymer ?
#
loop_
_entity_poly.entity_id
_entity_poly.type
_entity_poly.pdbx_seq_one_letter_code
_entity_poly.pdbx_strand_id
1 'polypeptide(L)'
;MIIVGLNNPLSAQSFNPKNEELLNDIAFIASIDQFENHTSWNRLVKKLERKSDADAEYFLQYLFYKTHQKLLKEYNKGTTFSNLLQSGSYDCVSASITYSILLKYFNVDHRIIETDYHVFIIAEIDEKEYILETTDPRNGWISDAIEIQEFKDDFLPDSSNTALKQNEAIGALAYGQPNSKTIYKEISLRQLSALQFFNQGLIAIHNQDYKLATRRLQQALNLYNSERINTVFKIVAP
;
A
#
# COMPACT_ATOMS: atom_id res chain seq x y z
N MET A 1 -10.33 29.83 47.89
CA MET A 1 -10.85 30.22 46.57
C MET A 1 -9.74 30.00 45.56
N ILE A 2 -9.98 29.05 44.65
CA ILE A 2 -9.31 28.76 43.36
C ILE A 2 -7.82 28.35 43.40
N ILE A 3 -7.65 27.03 43.27
CA ILE A 3 -6.45 26.30 42.83
C ILE A 3 -6.30 26.53 41.32
N VAL A 4 -5.16 27.04 40.86
CA VAL A 4 -4.79 27.04 39.43
C VAL A 4 -4.03 25.75 39.16
N GLY A 5 -4.73 24.78 38.58
CA GLY A 5 -4.15 23.52 38.13
C GLY A 5 -3.21 23.75 36.95
N LEU A 6 -1.99 23.26 37.08
CA LEU A 6 -0.99 23.19 36.02
C LEU A 6 -1.48 22.21 34.93
N ASN A 7 -1.31 22.65 33.69
CA ASN A 7 -1.73 22.02 32.45
C ASN A 7 -1.38 20.53 32.37
N ASN A 8 -2.41 19.69 32.19
CA ASN A 8 -2.23 18.36 31.62
C ASN A 8 -1.66 18.49 30.19
N PRO A 9 -0.66 17.68 29.79
CA PRO A 9 -0.25 17.62 28.40
C PRO A 9 -1.47 17.15 27.57
N LEU A 10 -1.78 17.89 26.51
CA LEU A 10 -2.78 17.54 25.50
C LEU A 10 -2.65 16.05 25.18
N SER A 11 -3.58 15.24 25.70
CA SER A 11 -3.73 13.85 25.32
C SER A 11 -3.88 13.82 23.80
N ALA A 12 -2.92 13.21 23.11
CA ALA A 12 -3.04 12.95 21.69
C ALA A 12 -4.35 12.18 21.51
N GLN A 13 -5.34 12.78 20.85
CA GLN A 13 -6.50 12.03 20.37
C GLN A 13 -5.93 10.92 19.49
N SER A 14 -6.16 9.67 19.92
CA SER A 14 -5.87 8.49 19.13
C SER A 14 -6.65 8.59 17.81
N PHE A 15 -6.09 8.04 16.73
CA PHE A 15 -6.87 7.84 15.51
C PHE A 15 -8.15 7.09 15.92
N ASN A 16 -9.29 7.71 15.63
CA ASN A 16 -10.61 7.13 15.85
C ASN A 16 -11.26 7.12 14.47
N PRO A 17 -11.20 6.00 13.73
CA PRO A 17 -11.84 5.91 12.44
C PRO A 17 -13.34 6.04 12.71
N LYS A 18 -13.92 7.19 12.35
CA LYS A 18 -15.36 7.41 12.44
C LYS A 18 -16.16 6.48 11.51
N ASN A 19 -15.45 5.73 10.65
CA ASN A 19 -16.00 4.85 9.63
C ASN A 19 -15.79 3.38 10.03
N GLU A 20 -16.86 2.67 10.37
CA GLU A 20 -16.83 1.22 10.67
C GLU A 20 -16.36 0.38 9.48
N GLU A 21 -16.61 0.83 8.25
CA GLU A 21 -16.12 0.18 7.03
C GLU A 21 -14.58 0.18 7.00
N LEU A 22 -13.96 1.30 7.37
CA LEU A 22 -12.51 1.41 7.44
C LEU A 22 -11.92 0.42 8.46
N LEU A 23 -12.56 0.23 9.62
CA LEU A 23 -12.11 -0.75 10.62
C LEU A 23 -12.14 -2.19 10.09
N ASN A 24 -13.20 -2.56 9.38
CA ASN A 24 -13.32 -3.88 8.75
C ASN A 24 -12.28 -4.06 7.65
N ASP A 25 -12.04 -3.01 6.87
CA ASP A 25 -11.06 -2.97 5.78
C ASP A 25 -9.61 -2.97 6.25
N ILE A 26 -9.33 -2.89 7.54
CA ILE A 26 -7.95 -2.85 8.04
C ILE A 26 -7.67 -3.98 9.04
N ALA A 27 -8.71 -4.69 9.50
CA ALA A 27 -8.60 -5.78 10.48
C ALA A 27 -7.64 -6.91 10.08
N PHE A 28 -7.37 -7.11 8.79
CA PHE A 28 -6.43 -8.13 8.29
C PHE A 28 -4.96 -7.65 8.23
N ILE A 29 -4.72 -6.36 8.48
CA ILE A 29 -3.37 -5.81 8.55
C ILE A 29 -2.79 -6.22 9.89
N ALA A 30 -1.74 -7.05 9.88
CA ALA A 30 -1.15 -7.67 11.07
C ALA A 30 -0.59 -6.69 12.14
N SER A 31 -0.72 -5.39 11.94
CA SER A 31 -0.25 -4.31 12.82
C SER A 31 -1.34 -3.29 13.15
N ILE A 32 -2.60 -3.70 13.07
CA ILE A 32 -3.72 -2.76 13.19
C ILE A 32 -3.81 -2.11 14.57
N ASP A 33 -3.63 -2.90 15.62
CA ASP A 33 -3.67 -2.43 17.00
C ASP A 33 -2.53 -1.43 17.35
N GLN A 34 -1.55 -1.31 16.45
CA GLN A 34 -0.37 -0.46 16.64
C GLN A 34 -0.51 0.92 16.01
N PHE A 35 -1.39 1.11 15.01
CA PHE A 35 -1.44 2.39 14.30
C PHE A 35 -2.04 3.49 15.20
N GLU A 36 -3.07 3.18 16.01
CA GLU A 36 -3.78 4.17 16.86
C GLU A 36 -2.84 4.84 17.86
N ASN A 37 -1.82 4.10 18.28
CA ASN A 37 -0.84 4.54 19.26
C ASN A 37 0.44 5.06 18.60
N HIS A 38 0.55 5.00 17.27
CA HIS A 38 1.77 5.37 16.57
C HIS A 38 1.89 6.88 16.43
N THR A 39 2.85 7.48 17.15
CA THR A 39 3.01 8.94 17.24
C THR A 39 3.22 9.61 15.88
N SER A 40 3.99 8.99 14.97
CA SER A 40 4.23 9.55 13.64
C SER A 40 2.97 9.54 12.77
N TRP A 41 2.15 8.49 12.89
CA TRP A 41 0.86 8.37 12.19
C TRP A 41 -0.11 9.44 12.67
N ASN A 42 -0.36 9.50 13.99
CA ASN A 42 -1.27 10.50 14.58
C ASN A 42 -0.84 11.93 14.26
N ARG A 43 0.47 12.20 14.23
CA ARG A 43 1.00 13.52 13.84
C ARG A 43 0.78 13.82 12.36
N LEU A 44 0.86 12.84 11.47
CA LEU A 44 0.52 13.00 10.06
C LEU A 44 -0.98 13.28 9.92
N VAL A 45 -1.84 12.41 10.45
CA VAL A 45 -3.31 12.53 10.36
C VAL A 45 -3.76 13.91 10.84
N LYS A 46 -3.30 14.36 12.02
CA LYS A 46 -3.60 15.70 12.54
C LYS A 46 -3.16 16.85 11.62
N LYS A 47 -2.09 16.67 10.85
CA LYS A 47 -1.64 17.67 9.87
C LYS A 47 -2.47 17.66 8.61
N LEU A 48 -2.98 16.50 8.22
CA LEU A 48 -3.88 16.33 7.08
C LEU A 48 -5.27 16.89 7.43
N GLU A 49 -5.82 16.59 8.60
CA GLU A 49 -7.10 17.14 9.09
C GLU A 49 -7.12 18.68 9.10
N ARG A 50 -6.00 19.33 9.42
CA ARG A 50 -5.90 20.81 9.38
C ARG A 50 -5.99 21.39 7.96
N LYS A 51 -5.91 20.54 6.95
CA LYS A 51 -5.91 20.89 5.53
C LYS A 51 -7.03 20.21 4.75
N SER A 52 -7.88 19.41 5.40
CA SER A 52 -8.96 18.66 4.73
C SER A 52 -10.04 19.57 4.15
N ASP A 53 -10.22 20.77 4.72
CA ASP A 53 -11.22 21.73 4.23
C ASP A 53 -10.70 22.63 3.10
N ALA A 54 -9.49 22.34 2.59
CA ALA A 54 -8.95 23.04 1.42
C ALA A 54 -9.63 22.56 0.13
N ASP A 55 -9.28 23.19 -0.99
CA ASP A 55 -9.59 22.65 -2.32
C ASP A 55 -9.16 21.17 -2.42
N ALA A 56 -10.01 20.34 -3.03
CA ALA A 56 -9.88 18.89 -2.98
C ALA A 56 -8.61 18.39 -3.69
N GLU A 57 -8.29 18.94 -4.87
CA GLU A 57 -7.08 18.61 -5.61
C GLU A 57 -5.83 19.05 -4.83
N TYR A 58 -5.84 20.27 -4.29
CA TYR A 58 -4.76 20.76 -3.42
C TYR A 58 -4.58 19.88 -2.18
N PHE A 59 -5.68 19.47 -1.53
CA PHE A 59 -5.62 18.61 -0.35
C PHE A 59 -5.04 17.24 -0.70
N LEU A 60 -5.46 16.63 -1.81
CA LEU A 60 -4.95 15.34 -2.24
C LEU A 60 -3.44 15.41 -2.57
N GLN A 61 -3.00 16.45 -3.27
CA GLN A 61 -1.57 16.69 -3.52
C GLN A 61 -0.80 16.92 -2.20
N TYR A 62 -1.36 17.68 -1.27
CA TYR A 62 -0.77 17.90 0.05
C TYR A 62 -0.67 16.58 0.84
N LEU A 63 -1.70 15.73 0.78
CA LEU A 63 -1.70 14.40 1.39
C LEU A 63 -0.58 13.54 0.83
N PHE A 64 -0.40 13.52 -0.49
CA PHE A 64 0.71 12.83 -1.16
C PHE A 64 2.07 13.25 -0.57
N TYR A 65 2.45 14.51 -0.75
CA TYR A 65 3.79 14.96 -0.36
C TYR A 65 4.01 14.92 1.16
N LYS A 66 2.97 15.16 1.98
CA LYS A 66 3.12 15.08 3.44
C LYS A 66 3.27 13.66 3.94
N THR A 67 2.61 12.69 3.32
CA THR A 67 2.76 11.29 3.67
C THR A 67 4.19 10.83 3.43
N HIS A 68 4.75 11.10 2.24
CA HIS A 68 6.18 10.88 1.99
C HIS A 68 7.08 11.58 3.01
N GLN A 69 6.89 12.89 3.20
CA GLN A 69 7.75 13.68 4.09
C GLN A 69 7.74 13.15 5.53
N LYS A 70 6.62 12.60 6.03
CA LYS A 70 6.44 12.28 7.44
C LYS A 70 6.57 10.81 7.78
N LEU A 71 6.16 9.91 6.90
CA LEU A 71 6.17 8.47 7.17
C LEU A 71 7.17 7.70 6.28
N LEU A 72 7.23 7.97 4.98
CA LEU A 72 8.01 7.15 4.04
C LEU A 72 9.46 7.67 3.95
N LYS A 73 10.39 7.01 4.66
CA LYS A 73 11.78 7.48 4.83
C LYS A 73 12.78 6.79 3.92
N GLU A 74 12.74 5.46 3.91
CA GLU A 74 13.72 4.64 3.20
C GLU A 74 13.02 3.49 2.48
N TYR A 75 13.25 3.41 1.18
CA TYR A 75 12.70 2.32 0.38
C TYR A 75 13.48 1.02 0.63
N ASN A 76 12.80 -0.03 1.06
CA ASN A 76 13.35 -1.34 1.36
C ASN A 76 12.35 -2.45 0.99
N LYS A 77 12.69 -3.27 0.00
CA LYS A 77 11.79 -4.30 -0.56
C LYS A 77 11.37 -5.33 0.49
N GLY A 78 10.06 -5.62 0.52
CA GLY A 78 9.43 -6.60 1.42
C GLY A 78 9.55 -6.27 2.90
N THR A 79 9.73 -4.98 3.21
CA THR A 79 9.37 -4.43 4.51
C THR A 79 7.85 -4.53 4.74
N THR A 80 7.41 -4.20 5.94
CA THR A 80 6.00 -4.31 6.34
C THR A 80 5.43 -2.95 6.70
N PHE A 81 4.10 -2.85 6.71
CA PHE A 81 3.41 -1.70 7.26
C PHE A 81 3.80 -1.43 8.72
N SER A 82 4.07 -2.45 9.53
CA SER A 82 4.59 -2.28 10.90
C SER A 82 5.96 -1.61 10.91
N ASN A 83 6.89 -2.06 10.06
CA ASN A 83 8.21 -1.44 9.93
C ASN A 83 8.11 0.00 9.42
N LEU A 84 7.21 0.26 8.46
CA LEU A 84 6.94 1.61 7.95
C LEU A 84 6.50 2.53 9.08
N LEU A 85 5.58 2.08 9.93
CA LEU A 85 5.18 2.86 11.10
C LEU A 85 6.40 3.11 12.01
N GLN A 86 7.10 2.05 12.43
CA GLN A 86 8.16 2.13 13.44
C GLN A 86 9.41 2.92 12.99
N SER A 87 9.92 2.67 11.79
CA SER A 87 11.19 3.23 11.30
C SER A 87 11.06 4.08 10.05
N GLY A 88 9.92 4.05 9.37
CA GLY A 88 9.73 4.68 8.07
C GLY A 88 10.29 3.88 6.89
N SER A 89 10.71 2.64 7.12
CA SER A 89 11.14 1.73 6.06
C SER A 89 9.93 1.20 5.30
N TYR A 90 9.84 1.48 4.00
CA TYR A 90 8.65 1.20 3.17
C TYR A 90 8.99 0.54 1.83
N ASP A 91 8.00 -0.08 1.21
CA ASP A 91 8.01 -0.56 -0.17
C ASP A 91 6.69 -0.18 -0.87
N CYS A 92 6.50 -0.58 -2.13
CA CYS A 92 5.28 -0.26 -2.89
C CYS A 92 4.00 -0.74 -2.20
N VAL A 93 4.02 -1.92 -1.56
CA VAL A 93 2.85 -2.49 -0.90
C VAL A 93 2.54 -1.73 0.40
N SER A 94 3.52 -1.58 1.29
CA SER A 94 3.32 -0.89 2.58
C SER A 94 3.02 0.60 2.40
N ALA A 95 3.60 1.26 1.39
CA ALA A 95 3.22 2.63 1.02
C ALA A 95 1.78 2.69 0.48
N SER A 96 1.39 1.80 -0.44
CA SER A 96 0.01 1.74 -0.94
C SER A 96 -1.02 1.44 0.16
N ILE A 97 -0.68 0.60 1.14
CA ILE A 97 -1.52 0.38 2.33
C ILE A 97 -1.70 1.72 3.07
N THR A 98 -0.61 2.44 3.31
CA THR A 98 -0.62 3.74 4.01
C THR A 98 -1.54 4.73 3.31
N TYR A 99 -1.38 4.88 1.99
CA TYR A 99 -2.20 5.80 1.21
C TYR A 99 -3.67 5.38 1.15
N SER A 100 -3.97 4.11 0.92
CA SER A 100 -5.36 3.63 0.88
C SER A 100 -6.09 3.88 2.20
N ILE A 101 -5.44 3.64 3.35
CA ILE A 101 -6.02 3.94 4.67
C ILE A 101 -6.30 5.45 4.81
N LEU A 102 -5.35 6.30 4.40
CA LEU A 102 -5.52 7.76 4.49
C LEU A 102 -6.64 8.25 3.56
N LEU A 103 -6.71 7.76 2.32
CA LEU A 103 -7.74 8.13 1.37
C LEU A 103 -9.13 7.70 1.86
N LYS A 104 -9.28 6.47 2.36
CA LYS A 104 -10.52 6.03 3.02
C LYS A 104 -10.87 6.90 4.22
N TYR A 105 -9.90 7.26 5.06
CA TYR A 105 -10.12 8.10 6.24
C TYR A 105 -10.66 9.49 5.86
N PHE A 106 -10.19 10.05 4.74
CA PHE A 106 -10.63 11.35 4.24
C PHE A 106 -11.75 11.27 3.20
N ASN A 107 -12.37 10.10 3.02
CA ASN A 107 -13.44 9.84 2.04
C ASN A 107 -13.05 10.28 0.61
N VAL A 108 -11.83 9.95 0.19
CA VAL A 108 -11.38 10.13 -1.20
C VAL A 108 -11.54 8.80 -1.94
N ASP A 109 -12.32 8.82 -3.01
CA ASP A 109 -12.50 7.65 -3.89
C ASP A 109 -11.18 7.27 -4.53
N HIS A 110 -10.86 5.97 -4.50
CA HIS A 110 -9.62 5.47 -5.06
C HIS A 110 -9.68 3.98 -5.35
N ARG A 111 -8.78 3.56 -6.24
CA ARG A 111 -8.55 2.18 -6.65
C ARG A 111 -7.09 1.83 -6.44
N ILE A 112 -6.83 0.64 -5.93
CA ILE A 112 -5.47 0.09 -5.81
C ILE A 112 -5.24 -0.79 -7.03
N ILE A 113 -4.21 -0.50 -7.82
CA ILE A 113 -3.91 -1.25 -9.04
C ILE A 113 -2.73 -2.18 -8.77
N GLU A 114 -2.97 -3.48 -8.89
CA GLU A 114 -1.94 -4.52 -8.92
C GLU A 114 -1.41 -4.69 -10.34
N THR A 115 -0.09 -4.75 -10.48
CA THR A 115 0.61 -5.15 -11.70
C THR A 115 1.55 -6.34 -11.44
N ASP A 116 2.26 -6.78 -12.47
CA ASP A 116 3.18 -7.93 -12.38
C ASP A 116 4.25 -7.75 -11.29
N TYR A 117 4.85 -6.55 -11.24
CA TYR A 117 5.96 -6.22 -10.33
C TYR A 117 5.68 -5.00 -9.44
N HIS A 118 4.52 -4.35 -9.57
CA HIS A 118 4.27 -3.07 -8.89
C HIS A 118 2.84 -2.93 -8.38
N VAL A 119 2.63 -1.94 -7.52
CA VAL A 119 1.33 -1.49 -7.06
C VAL A 119 1.34 0.03 -6.96
N PHE A 120 0.28 0.66 -7.48
CA PHE A 120 0.05 2.10 -7.37
C PHE A 120 -1.43 2.38 -7.08
N ILE A 121 -1.77 3.64 -6.82
CA ILE A 121 -3.15 4.06 -6.53
C ILE A 121 -3.62 5.05 -7.60
N ILE A 122 -4.88 4.89 -8.01
CA ILE A 122 -5.62 5.90 -8.77
C ILE A 122 -6.65 6.50 -7.81
N ALA A 123 -6.52 7.77 -7.47
CA ALA A 123 -7.54 8.52 -6.74
C ALA A 123 -8.45 9.27 -7.73
N GLU A 124 -9.67 9.56 -7.32
CA GLU A 124 -10.66 10.24 -8.15
C GLU A 124 -11.32 11.38 -7.36
N ILE A 125 -11.44 12.55 -8.00
CA ILE A 125 -12.15 13.73 -7.47
C ILE A 125 -12.92 14.33 -8.64
N ASP A 126 -14.24 14.47 -8.51
CA ASP A 126 -15.11 15.05 -9.55
C ASP A 126 -14.86 14.45 -10.95
N GLU A 127 -14.81 13.12 -11.03
CA GLU A 127 -14.53 12.33 -12.26
C GLU A 127 -13.12 12.53 -12.86
N LYS A 128 -12.25 13.31 -12.20
CA LYS A 128 -10.84 13.47 -12.57
C LYS A 128 -9.97 12.49 -11.79
N GLU A 129 -9.16 11.73 -12.53
CA GLU A 129 -8.21 10.78 -11.96
C GLU A 129 -6.88 11.47 -11.57
N TYR A 130 -6.23 10.88 -10.58
CA TYR A 130 -4.88 11.24 -10.12
C TYR A 130 -4.11 9.96 -9.82
N ILE A 131 -2.88 9.84 -10.31
CA ILE A 131 -2.02 8.72 -9.95
C ILE A 131 -1.16 9.10 -8.76
N LEU A 132 -1.17 8.22 -7.76
CA LEU A 132 -0.25 8.21 -6.64
C LEU A 132 0.73 7.04 -6.83
N GLU A 133 1.85 7.32 -7.48
CA GLU A 133 3.00 6.43 -7.51
C GLU A 133 3.71 6.53 -6.16
N THR A 134 3.26 5.67 -5.24
CA THR A 134 3.58 5.76 -3.80
C THR A 134 5.06 5.52 -3.46
N THR A 135 5.89 5.18 -4.44
CA THR A 135 7.33 4.96 -4.25
C THR A 135 8.22 6.09 -4.77
N ASP A 136 7.69 7.02 -5.58
CA ASP A 136 8.42 8.19 -6.06
C ASP A 136 7.97 9.48 -5.33
N PRO A 137 8.73 9.95 -4.31
CA PRO A 137 8.36 11.15 -3.55
C PRO A 137 8.41 12.45 -4.35
N ARG A 138 9.02 12.46 -5.54
CA ARG A 138 9.23 13.68 -6.35
C ARG A 138 8.23 13.76 -7.49
N ASN A 139 8.15 12.70 -8.29
CA ASN A 139 7.33 12.66 -9.50
C ASN A 139 6.12 11.75 -9.38
N GLY A 140 5.89 11.13 -8.22
CA GLY A 140 4.80 10.17 -8.06
C GLY A 140 3.41 10.78 -7.88
N TRP A 141 3.30 12.11 -7.93
CA TRP A 141 2.03 12.82 -8.09
C TRP A 141 1.83 13.12 -9.57
N ILE A 142 0.83 12.49 -10.19
CA ILE A 142 0.51 12.71 -11.61
C ILE A 142 -0.95 13.14 -11.72
N SER A 143 -1.16 14.32 -12.29
CA SER A 143 -2.48 14.97 -12.38
C SER A 143 -2.85 15.40 -13.81
N ASP A 144 -1.91 15.35 -14.75
CA ASP A 144 -2.17 15.62 -16.16
C ASP A 144 -2.75 14.36 -16.84
N ALA A 145 -3.82 14.53 -17.61
CA ALA A 145 -4.53 13.40 -18.20
C ALA A 145 -3.69 12.61 -19.22
N ILE A 146 -2.78 13.28 -19.93
CA ILE A 146 -1.88 12.62 -20.89
C ILE A 146 -0.83 11.82 -20.12
N GLU A 147 -0.19 12.42 -19.12
CA GLU A 147 0.79 11.73 -18.27
C GLU A 147 0.18 10.52 -17.52
N ILE A 148 -1.08 10.64 -17.08
CA ILE A 148 -1.83 9.53 -16.46
C ILE A 148 -2.01 8.39 -17.45
N GLN A 149 -2.38 8.68 -18.70
CA GLN A 149 -2.58 7.64 -19.70
C GLN A 149 -1.25 6.97 -20.07
N GLU A 150 -0.19 7.77 -20.27
CA GLU A 150 1.16 7.26 -20.54
C GLU A 150 1.65 6.36 -19.41
N PHE A 151 1.46 6.76 -18.15
CA PHE A 151 1.81 5.93 -16.99
C PHE A 151 1.03 4.60 -16.99
N LYS A 152 -0.26 4.61 -17.31
CA LYS A 152 -1.08 3.38 -17.36
C LYS A 152 -0.63 2.44 -18.47
N ASP A 153 -0.29 3.00 -19.64
CA ASP A 153 0.15 2.24 -20.82
C ASP A 153 1.43 1.42 -20.55
N ASP A 154 2.28 1.86 -19.62
CA ASP A 154 3.46 1.10 -19.17
C ASP A 154 3.11 -0.23 -18.48
N PHE A 155 1.88 -0.38 -17.98
CA PHE A 155 1.44 -1.57 -17.25
C PHE A 155 0.31 -2.34 -17.94
N LEU A 156 -0.40 -1.74 -18.89
CA LEU A 156 -1.51 -2.39 -19.57
C LEU A 156 -1.04 -3.61 -20.39
N PRO A 157 -1.75 -4.76 -20.29
CA PRO A 157 -1.37 -5.94 -21.05
C PRO A 157 -1.35 -5.71 -22.55
N ASP A 158 -0.23 -6.08 -23.19
CA ASP A 158 -0.18 -6.15 -24.65
C ASP A 158 -1.08 -7.29 -25.11
N SER A 159 -1.99 -7.02 -26.05
CA SER A 159 -2.87 -8.02 -26.65
C SER A 159 -2.13 -9.14 -27.43
N SER A 160 -0.80 -9.09 -27.49
CA SER A 160 0.08 -10.02 -28.20
C SER A 160 0.91 -10.95 -27.30
N ASN A 161 1.01 -10.71 -25.99
CA ASN A 161 1.90 -11.49 -25.13
C ASN A 161 1.19 -12.70 -24.50
N THR A 162 1.41 -13.83 -25.17
CA THR A 162 0.91 -15.15 -24.80
C THR A 162 1.86 -15.85 -23.81
N ALA A 163 1.25 -16.40 -22.76
CA ALA A 163 1.66 -17.56 -21.96
C ALA A 163 3.09 -17.58 -21.36
N LEU A 164 3.17 -17.43 -20.04
CA LEU A 164 4.32 -17.74 -19.20
C LEU A 164 4.84 -19.16 -19.51
N LYS A 165 6.14 -19.28 -19.84
CA LYS A 165 6.79 -20.58 -20.05
C LYS A 165 7.16 -21.20 -18.70
N GLN A 166 6.84 -22.48 -18.51
CA GLN A 166 6.95 -23.22 -17.23
C GLN A 166 8.39 -23.45 -16.71
N ASN A 167 9.44 -22.91 -17.36
CA ASN A 167 10.85 -23.09 -16.96
C ASN A 167 11.47 -21.84 -16.32
N GLU A 168 10.65 -20.90 -15.85
CA GLU A 168 11.13 -19.64 -15.29
C GLU A 168 11.52 -19.75 -13.81
N ALA A 169 12.55 -19.00 -13.41
CA ALA A 169 12.97 -18.90 -12.02
C ALA A 169 11.82 -18.36 -11.15
N ILE A 170 11.77 -18.76 -9.87
CA ILE A 170 10.72 -18.32 -8.93
C ILE A 170 10.55 -16.80 -8.92
N GLY A 171 11.63 -16.02 -9.05
CA GLY A 171 11.56 -14.56 -9.12
C GLY A 171 10.79 -14.03 -10.34
N ALA A 172 10.95 -14.66 -11.51
CA ALA A 172 10.21 -14.30 -12.73
C ALA A 172 8.75 -14.74 -12.67
N LEU A 173 8.47 -15.90 -12.08
CA LEU A 173 7.08 -16.34 -11.83
C LEU A 173 6.37 -15.46 -10.79
N ALA A 174 7.11 -14.90 -9.84
CA ALA A 174 6.56 -14.17 -8.70
C ALA A 174 6.42 -12.67 -8.92
N TYR A 175 7.31 -12.04 -9.67
CA TYR A 175 7.27 -10.60 -9.96
C TYR A 175 7.03 -10.31 -11.46
N GLY A 176 6.82 -11.34 -12.28
CA GLY A 176 6.94 -11.18 -13.73
C GLY A 176 8.39 -10.89 -14.15
N GLN A 177 8.64 -10.92 -15.45
CA GLN A 177 9.86 -10.32 -15.99
C GLN A 177 9.72 -8.79 -15.99
N PRO A 178 10.81 -8.01 -15.85
CA PRO A 178 10.79 -6.61 -16.26
C PRO A 178 10.27 -6.56 -17.70
N ASN A 179 9.20 -5.79 -17.95
CA ASN A 179 8.42 -5.72 -19.21
C ASN A 179 7.36 -6.81 -19.44
N SER A 180 7.12 -7.69 -18.46
CA SER A 180 5.88 -8.46 -18.45
C SER A 180 4.72 -7.49 -18.18
N LYS A 181 3.65 -7.63 -18.98
CA LYS A 181 2.39 -6.91 -18.83
C LYS A 181 1.25 -7.91 -18.89
N THR A 182 1.06 -8.67 -17.82
CA THR A 182 0.02 -9.72 -17.73
C THR A 182 -1.01 -9.43 -16.65
N ILE A 183 -0.60 -8.75 -15.59
CA ILE A 183 -1.48 -8.31 -14.51
C ILE A 183 -1.68 -6.79 -14.62
N TYR A 184 -2.93 -6.38 -14.77
CA TYR A 184 -3.41 -5.03 -14.52
C TYR A 184 -4.83 -5.14 -13.98
N LYS A 185 -5.01 -5.01 -12.67
CA LYS A 185 -6.34 -5.15 -12.06
C LYS A 185 -6.45 -4.37 -10.77
N GLU A 186 -7.69 -3.96 -10.50
CA GLU A 186 -8.05 -3.39 -9.23
C GLU A 186 -8.07 -4.47 -8.13
N ILE A 187 -7.53 -4.13 -6.98
CA ILE A 187 -7.54 -4.97 -5.79
C ILE A 187 -8.04 -4.21 -4.56
N SER A 188 -8.62 -4.93 -3.62
CA SER A 188 -9.01 -4.41 -2.30
C SER A 188 -7.80 -4.25 -1.38
N LEU A 189 -7.96 -3.47 -0.30
CA LEU A 189 -6.96 -3.37 0.76
C LEU A 189 -6.65 -4.75 1.39
N ARG A 190 -7.63 -5.66 1.41
CA ARG A 190 -7.48 -7.06 1.85
C ARG A 190 -6.52 -7.83 0.98
N GLN A 191 -6.69 -7.70 -0.33
CA GLN A 191 -5.81 -8.32 -1.31
C GLN A 191 -4.43 -7.66 -1.31
N LEU A 192 -4.33 -6.34 -1.12
CA LEU A 192 -3.06 -5.65 -0.98
C LEU A 192 -2.26 -6.16 0.24
N SER A 193 -2.93 -6.42 1.36
CA SER A 193 -2.29 -7.03 2.53
C SER A 193 -1.83 -8.47 2.29
N ALA A 194 -2.54 -9.20 1.44
CA ALA A 194 -2.06 -10.50 0.95
C ALA A 194 -0.74 -10.37 0.18
N LEU A 195 -0.57 -9.31 -0.63
CA LEU A 195 0.68 -9.05 -1.35
C LEU A 195 1.86 -8.76 -0.42
N GLN A 196 1.62 -8.18 0.75
CA GLN A 196 2.66 -8.02 1.77
C GLN A 196 3.16 -9.38 2.26
N PHE A 197 2.23 -10.30 2.59
CA PHE A 197 2.60 -11.67 2.97
C PHE A 197 3.26 -12.43 1.82
N PHE A 198 2.80 -12.22 0.60
CA PHE A 198 3.43 -12.80 -0.59
C PHE A 198 4.90 -12.35 -0.72
N ASN A 199 5.18 -11.05 -0.66
CA ASN A 199 6.55 -10.51 -0.70
C ASN A 199 7.43 -11.08 0.43
N GLN A 200 6.90 -11.20 1.65
CA GLN A 200 7.60 -11.86 2.77
C GLN A 200 7.90 -13.33 2.48
N GLY A 201 6.96 -14.03 1.83
CA GLY A 201 7.16 -15.41 1.37
C GLY A 201 8.31 -15.53 0.39
N LEU A 202 8.38 -14.62 -0.60
CA LEU A 202 9.45 -14.59 -1.59
C LEU A 202 10.82 -14.30 -0.97
N ILE A 203 10.89 -13.38 0.00
CA ILE A 203 12.11 -13.12 0.76
C ILE A 203 12.53 -14.36 1.55
N ALA A 204 11.58 -15.06 2.18
CA ALA A 204 11.87 -16.29 2.90
C ALA A 204 12.39 -17.40 1.97
N ILE A 205 11.86 -17.53 0.75
CA ILE A 205 12.40 -18.44 -0.29
C ILE A 205 13.83 -18.06 -0.63
N HIS A 206 14.10 -16.78 -0.90
CA HIS A 206 15.45 -16.29 -1.21
C HIS A 206 16.44 -16.62 -0.08
N ASN A 207 15.99 -16.55 1.18
CA ASN A 207 16.78 -16.89 2.36
C ASN A 207 16.75 -18.38 2.71
N GLN A 208 16.16 -19.23 1.85
CA GLN A 208 16.03 -20.68 2.03
C GLN A 208 15.24 -21.11 3.29
N ASP A 209 14.47 -20.20 3.90
CA ASP A 209 13.56 -20.51 5.00
C ASP A 209 12.18 -20.91 4.44
N TYR A 210 12.12 -22.10 3.85
CA TYR A 210 10.91 -22.63 3.23
C TYR A 210 9.75 -22.77 4.23
N LYS A 211 10.04 -23.03 5.52
CA LYS A 211 9.00 -23.12 6.55
C LYS A 211 8.33 -21.76 6.78
N LEU A 212 9.10 -20.67 6.85
CA LEU A 212 8.54 -19.33 6.90
C LEU A 212 7.82 -19.00 5.59
N ALA A 213 8.42 -19.32 4.44
CA ALA A 213 7.82 -19.08 3.13
C ALA A 213 6.43 -19.71 3.00
N THR A 214 6.29 -21.01 3.28
CA THR A 214 4.99 -21.71 3.26
C THR A 214 3.96 -21.04 4.16
N ARG A 215 4.34 -20.65 5.38
CA ARG A 215 3.43 -19.96 6.30
C ARG A 215 2.97 -18.61 5.75
N ARG A 216 3.89 -17.80 5.21
CA ARG A 216 3.56 -16.48 4.65
C ARG A 216 2.71 -16.59 3.39
N LEU A 217 3.04 -17.51 2.48
CA LEU A 217 2.26 -17.75 1.27
C LEU A 217 0.86 -18.31 1.59
N GLN A 218 0.71 -19.16 2.61
CA GLN A 218 -0.61 -19.60 3.08
C GLN A 218 -1.43 -18.43 3.64
N GLN A 219 -0.82 -17.52 4.40
CA GLN A 219 -1.48 -16.30 4.87
C GLN A 219 -1.93 -15.42 3.68
N ALA A 220 -1.09 -15.29 2.66
CA ALA A 220 -1.45 -14.59 1.43
C ALA A 220 -2.65 -15.24 0.74
N LEU A 221 -2.67 -16.56 0.55
CA LEU A 221 -3.79 -17.29 -0.08
C LEU A 221 -5.12 -17.12 0.66
N ASN A 222 -5.09 -17.06 2.00
CA ASN A 222 -6.29 -16.87 2.82
C ASN A 222 -6.94 -15.49 2.60
N LEU A 223 -6.13 -14.48 2.25
CA LEU A 223 -6.59 -13.11 1.99
C LEU A 223 -6.86 -12.87 0.50
N TYR A 224 -6.12 -13.55 -0.36
CA TYR A 224 -6.18 -13.38 -1.80
C TYR A 224 -5.76 -14.65 -2.55
N ASN A 225 -6.75 -15.35 -3.09
CA ASN A 225 -6.52 -16.54 -3.90
C ASN A 225 -6.18 -16.19 -5.36
N SER A 226 -5.00 -15.61 -5.60
CA SER A 226 -4.54 -15.25 -6.95
C SER A 226 -3.72 -16.37 -7.59
N GLU A 227 -3.72 -16.45 -8.92
CA GLU A 227 -2.91 -17.42 -9.67
C GLU A 227 -1.42 -17.30 -9.33
N ARG A 228 -0.90 -16.07 -9.28
CA ARG A 228 0.49 -15.76 -8.91
C ARG A 228 0.88 -16.34 -7.55
N ILE A 229 0.05 -16.13 -6.52
CA ILE A 229 0.33 -16.64 -5.17
C ILE A 229 0.25 -18.18 -5.17
N ASN A 230 -0.76 -18.76 -5.83
CA ASN A 230 -0.92 -20.22 -5.93
C ASN A 230 0.26 -20.90 -6.61
N THR A 231 0.75 -20.33 -7.71
CA THR A 231 1.87 -20.88 -8.47
C THR A 231 3.12 -20.96 -7.60
N VAL A 232 3.45 -19.89 -6.89
CA VAL A 232 4.61 -19.88 -5.97
C VAL A 232 4.39 -20.84 -4.79
N PHE A 233 3.18 -20.87 -4.21
CA PHE A 233 2.88 -21.75 -3.08
C PHE A 233 3.10 -23.24 -3.41
N LYS A 234 2.63 -23.69 -4.58
CA LYS A 234 2.79 -25.09 -5.04
C LYS A 234 4.26 -25.50 -5.24
N ILE A 235 5.14 -24.55 -5.54
CA ILE A 235 6.58 -24.81 -5.71
C ILE A 235 7.25 -25.02 -4.34
N VAL A 236 6.83 -24.27 -3.32
CA VAL A 236 7.46 -24.25 -2.00
C VAL A 236 6.88 -25.28 -1.04
N ALA A 237 5.60 -25.62 -1.21
CA ALA A 237 4.87 -26.61 -0.41
C ALA A 237 4.25 -27.69 -1.31
N PRO A 238 5.08 -28.56 -1.93
CA PRO A 238 4.62 -29.63 -2.79
C PRO A 238 3.84 -30.73 -2.05
#